data_AF-A0AB32WXL8-F1
#
_entry.id   AF-A0AB32WXL8-F1
#
_cell.length_a   1.000
_cell.length_b   1.000
_cell.length_c   1.000
_cell.angle_alpha   90.00
_cell.angle_beta   90.00
_cell.angle_gamma   90.00
#
_symmetry.space_group_name_H-M   'P 1'
#
loop_
_entity.id
_entity.type
_entity.pdbx_description
1 polymer ?
#
loop_
_entity_poly.entity_id
_entity_poly.type
_entity_poly.pdbx_seq_one_letter_code
_entity_poly.pdbx_strand_id
1 'polypeptide(L)'
;MSTGDGNFAALLVYVDDIVIGSTSDQLVDNIKEYLSTQFKLKDLGIVKYFLGLEIARSPERISVCQRKYVLDMLEEYSLLGAKPVSTPMDYNYKLQKSTKDYRLKDLTIYRQLVGKLLYLTFTRPDVCYAVQVLSQFMDKPSNDHLATAFRVLRYLKGAPGQGLLLHSQSNLQIQAYSDSDWASCPNTRKSVTGYALFLENSMVSWKAKKQSVVARSSVEAEYRSMATTSCEIIWLKSLLAEFGICQTNAIKLYCDNQFAIYISKNPMFH
;
A
#
# COMPACT_ATOMS: atom_id res chain seq x y z
N MET A 1 8.52 16.45 -16.48
CA MET A 1 9.23 17.65 -16.98
C MET A 1 8.19 18.71 -17.27
N SER A 2 8.26 19.87 -16.61
CA SER A 2 7.41 21.01 -16.96
C SER A 2 7.98 21.63 -18.24
N THR A 3 7.15 21.76 -19.26
CA THR A 3 7.47 22.58 -20.42
C THR A 3 7.31 24.06 -20.04
N GLY A 4 8.01 24.97 -20.73
CA GLY A 4 7.93 26.42 -20.47
C GLY A 4 6.52 27.01 -20.64
N ASP A 5 5.61 26.25 -21.26
CA ASP A 5 4.23 26.66 -21.58
C ASP A 5 3.20 26.16 -20.56
N GLY A 6 3.64 25.62 -19.41
CA GLY A 6 2.76 25.11 -18.36
C GLY A 6 2.22 23.70 -18.60
N ASN A 7 2.58 23.05 -19.70
CA ASN A 7 2.24 21.65 -19.92
C ASN A 7 3.22 20.72 -19.20
N PHE A 8 2.71 19.63 -18.63
CA PHE A 8 3.49 18.64 -17.90
C PHE A 8 3.47 17.30 -18.64
N ALA A 9 4.61 16.62 -18.70
CA ALA A 9 4.70 15.23 -19.14
C ALA A 9 5.62 14.41 -18.21
N ALA A 10 5.21 13.18 -17.92
CA ALA A 10 5.95 12.15 -17.21
C ALA A 10 5.98 10.86 -18.02
N LEU A 11 7.14 10.22 -18.04
CA LEU A 11 7.32 8.88 -18.59
C LEU A 11 7.71 7.96 -17.45
N LEU A 12 6.90 6.93 -17.21
CA LEU A 12 7.23 5.83 -16.33
C LEU A 12 7.68 4.66 -17.20
N VAL A 13 8.95 4.26 -17.07
CA VAL A 13 9.54 3.15 -17.83
C VAL A 13 9.77 1.98 -16.89
N TYR A 14 9.23 0.81 -17.24
CA TYR A 14 9.46 -0.44 -16.55
C TYR A 14 9.83 -1.53 -17.55
N VAL A 15 11.12 -1.88 -17.62
CA VAL A 15 11.64 -2.83 -18.60
C VAL A 15 11.21 -2.41 -20.01
N ASP A 16 10.30 -3.15 -20.66
CA ASP A 16 9.83 -2.89 -22.01
C ASP A 16 8.51 -2.09 -22.05
N ASP A 17 7.87 -1.88 -20.89
CA ASP A 17 6.60 -1.16 -20.78
C ASP A 17 6.83 0.33 -20.46
N ILE A 18 6.12 1.21 -21.19
CA ILE A 18 6.18 2.66 -21.00
C ILE A 18 4.76 3.19 -20.74
N VAL A 19 4.59 3.94 -19.65
CA VAL A 19 3.38 4.70 -19.37
C VAL A 19 3.69 6.18 -19.50
N ILE A 20 2.90 6.87 -20.33
CA ILE A 20 2.99 8.32 -20.52
C ILE A 20 1.82 8.96 -19.77
N GLY A 21 2.13 9.90 -18.88
CA GLY A 21 1.16 10.79 -18.25
C GLY A 21 1.43 12.22 -18.68
N SER A 22 0.43 12.93 -19.20
CA SER A 22 0.59 14.34 -19.58
C SER A 22 -0.71 15.12 -19.40
N THR A 23 -0.59 16.44 -19.32
CA THR A 23 -1.71 17.40 -19.35
C THR A 23 -2.13 17.79 -20.77
N SER A 24 -1.40 17.38 -21.81
CA SER A 24 -1.66 17.71 -23.21
C SER A 24 -1.54 16.49 -24.11
N ASP A 25 -2.61 16.19 -24.86
CA ASP A 25 -2.61 15.07 -25.83
C ASP A 25 -1.58 15.29 -26.94
N GLN A 26 -1.37 16.54 -27.39
CA GLN A 26 -0.36 16.86 -28.39
C GLN A 26 1.06 16.51 -27.91
N LEU A 27 1.37 16.72 -26.63
CA LEU A 27 2.66 16.31 -26.08
C LEU A 27 2.80 14.79 -26.04
N VAL A 28 1.72 14.07 -25.72
CA VAL A 28 1.72 12.60 -25.77
C VAL A 28 2.03 12.11 -27.17
N ASP A 29 1.39 12.68 -28.19
CA ASP A 29 1.60 12.30 -29.59
C ASP A 29 3.02 12.61 -30.06
N ASN A 30 3.56 13.79 -29.73
CA ASN A 30 4.95 14.14 -30.04
C ASN A 30 5.96 13.19 -29.37
N ILE A 31 5.71 12.82 -28.11
CA ILE A 31 6.56 11.86 -27.38
C ILE A 31 6.49 10.48 -28.04
N LYS A 32 5.29 10.02 -28.40
CA LYS A 32 5.10 8.74 -29.09
C LYS A 32 5.82 8.71 -30.44
N GLU A 33 5.67 9.76 -31.24
CA GLU A 33 6.33 9.88 -32.54
C GLU A 33 7.85 9.85 -32.37
N TYR A 34 8.39 10.68 -31.49
CA TYR A 34 9.83 10.69 -31.21
C TYR A 34 10.35 9.32 -30.79
N LEU A 35 9.71 8.68 -29.82
CA LEU A 35 10.13 7.37 -29.34
C LEU A 35 10.01 6.29 -30.45
N SER A 36 9.03 6.40 -31.36
CA SER A 36 8.87 5.48 -32.49
C SER A 36 9.99 5.59 -33.53
N THR A 37 10.65 6.75 -33.63
CA THR A 37 11.85 6.91 -34.47
C THR A 37 13.07 6.17 -33.91
N GLN A 38 13.13 6.01 -32.59
CA GLN A 38 14.27 5.41 -31.89
C GLN A 38 14.05 3.92 -31.61
N PHE A 39 12.81 3.51 -31.37
CA PHE A 39 12.44 2.17 -30.92
C PHE A 39 11.23 1.64 -31.69
N LYS A 40 11.16 0.31 -31.86
CA LYS A 40 9.95 -0.35 -32.36
C LYS A 40 8.91 -0.39 -31.25
N LEU A 41 7.97 0.53 -31.28
CA LEU A 41 6.92 0.66 -30.26
C LEU A 41 5.57 0.17 -30.78
N LYS A 42 4.79 -0.36 -29.86
CA LYS A 42 3.38 -0.69 -30.08
C LYS A 42 2.54 0.17 -29.14
N ASP A 43 1.77 1.09 -29.69
CA ASP A 43 0.81 1.86 -28.90
C ASP A 43 -0.36 0.95 -28.50
N LEU A 44 -0.58 0.83 -27.20
CA LEU A 44 -1.68 0.06 -26.61
C LEU A 44 -2.89 0.94 -26.27
N GLY A 45 -2.80 2.25 -26.56
CA GLY A 45 -3.83 3.24 -26.28
C GLY A 45 -3.87 3.61 -24.80
N ILE A 46 -5.07 3.95 -24.32
CA ILE A 46 -5.29 4.31 -22.91
C ILE A 46 -4.96 3.11 -22.02
N VAL A 47 -4.13 3.34 -21.00
CA VAL A 47 -3.72 2.32 -20.03
C VAL A 47 -4.93 1.69 -19.35
N LYS A 48 -5.11 0.39 -19.57
CA LYS A 48 -6.10 -0.48 -18.89
C LYS A 48 -5.46 -1.51 -17.98
N TYR A 49 -4.25 -1.94 -18.31
CA TYR A 49 -3.45 -2.90 -17.56
C TYR A 49 -2.00 -2.42 -17.54
N PHE A 50 -1.36 -2.42 -16.36
CA PHE A 50 0.06 -2.12 -16.22
C PHE A 50 0.62 -2.85 -14.99
N LEU A 51 1.65 -3.68 -15.18
CA LEU A 51 2.28 -4.46 -14.10
C LEU A 51 1.26 -5.16 -13.20
N GLY A 52 0.35 -5.94 -13.78
CA GLY A 52 -0.67 -6.68 -13.01
C GLY A 52 -1.75 -5.81 -12.34
N LEU A 53 -1.72 -4.48 -12.51
CA LEU A 53 -2.75 -3.56 -12.06
C LEU A 53 -3.78 -3.33 -13.17
N GLU A 54 -5.04 -3.43 -12.79
CA GLU A 54 -6.20 -3.10 -13.60
C GLU A 54 -6.61 -1.65 -13.35
N ILE A 55 -6.62 -0.85 -14.41
CA ILE A 55 -6.89 0.58 -14.35
C ILE A 55 -8.15 0.88 -15.15
N ALA A 56 -9.18 1.36 -14.47
CA ALA A 56 -10.39 1.89 -15.08
C ALA A 56 -10.44 3.40 -14.87
N ARG A 57 -10.75 4.16 -15.92
CA ARG A 57 -10.81 5.62 -15.87
C ARG A 57 -12.20 6.11 -16.24
N SER A 58 -12.64 7.13 -15.53
CA SER A 58 -13.80 7.95 -15.82
C SER A 58 -13.39 9.43 -15.73
N PRO A 59 -14.18 10.37 -16.25
CA PRO A 59 -13.86 11.80 -16.14
C PRO A 59 -13.63 12.24 -14.69
N GLU A 60 -14.36 11.66 -13.73
CA GLU A 60 -14.31 12.07 -12.33
C GLU A 60 -13.32 11.27 -11.49
N ARG A 61 -13.01 10.03 -11.88
CA ARG A 61 -12.29 9.06 -11.03
C ARG A 61 -11.43 8.08 -11.83
N ILE A 62 -10.37 7.63 -11.19
CA ILE A 62 -9.51 6.52 -11.63
C ILE A 62 -9.62 5.41 -10.59
N SER A 63 -10.05 4.22 -11.01
CA SER A 63 -10.04 3.02 -10.17
C SER A 63 -8.85 2.14 -10.52
N VAL A 64 -8.12 1.69 -9.51
CA VAL A 64 -6.97 0.80 -9.65
C VAL A 64 -7.21 -0.44 -8.79
N CYS A 65 -7.23 -1.63 -9.38
CA CYS A 65 -7.46 -2.87 -8.66
C CYS A 65 -6.57 -4.00 -9.21
N GLN A 66 -6.65 -5.18 -8.60
CA GLN A 66 -5.93 -6.39 -9.02
C GLN A 66 -6.90 -7.58 -9.07
N ARG A 67 -8.06 -7.39 -9.72
CA ARG A 67 -9.17 -8.36 -9.70
C ARG A 67 -8.75 -9.72 -10.24
N LYS A 68 -8.15 -9.74 -11.43
CA LYS A 68 -7.67 -10.98 -12.06
C LYS A 68 -6.66 -11.69 -11.16
N TYR A 69 -5.72 -10.94 -10.60
CA TYR A 69 -4.71 -11.49 -9.68
C TYR A 69 -5.33 -12.17 -8.46
N VAL A 70 -6.38 -11.58 -7.88
CA VAL A 70 -7.12 -12.19 -6.76
C VAL A 70 -7.87 -13.45 -7.21
N LEU A 71 -8.51 -13.43 -8.38
CA LEU A 71 -9.23 -14.59 -8.91
C LEU A 71 -8.30 -15.76 -9.23
N ASP A 72 -7.17 -15.48 -9.89
CA ASP A 72 -6.14 -16.49 -10.21
C ASP A 72 -5.59 -17.13 -8.92
N MET A 73 -5.35 -16.31 -7.87
CA MET A 73 -4.93 -16.81 -6.56
C MET A 73 -6.02 -17.66 -5.89
N LEU A 74 -7.29 -17.27 -5.99
CA LEU A 74 -8.40 -18.07 -5.46
C LEU A 74 -8.54 -19.41 -6.21
N GLU A 75 -8.27 -19.45 -7.51
CA GLU A 75 -8.30 -20.67 -8.31
C GLU A 75 -7.16 -21.61 -7.93
N GLU A 76 -5.93 -21.11 -7.90
CA GLU A 76 -4.72 -21.85 -7.54
C GLU A 76 -4.82 -22.55 -6.19
N TYR A 77 -5.38 -21.88 -5.18
CA TYR A 77 -5.59 -22.46 -3.84
C TYR A 77 -6.96 -23.13 -3.67
N SER A 78 -7.71 -23.36 -4.75
CA SER A 78 -9.01 -24.06 -4.76
C SER A 78 -10.08 -23.41 -3.85
N LEU A 79 -10.06 -22.08 -3.73
CA LEU A 79 -10.98 -21.29 -2.89
C LEU A 79 -12.05 -20.53 -3.69
N LEU A 80 -12.13 -20.70 -5.02
CA LEU A 80 -13.20 -20.14 -5.85
C LEU A 80 -14.61 -20.54 -5.37
N GLY A 81 -14.77 -21.70 -4.72
CA GLY A 81 -16.04 -22.16 -4.12
C GLY A 81 -16.23 -21.79 -2.64
N ALA A 82 -15.20 -21.30 -1.94
CA ALA A 82 -15.24 -21.10 -0.49
C ALA A 82 -16.22 -20.01 -0.02
N LYS A 83 -16.85 -20.13 1.15
CA LYS A 83 -17.70 -19.05 1.68
C LYS A 83 -16.83 -17.84 2.11
N PRO A 84 -17.15 -16.61 1.66
CA PRO A 84 -16.38 -15.43 2.06
C PRO A 84 -16.53 -15.14 3.56
N VAL A 85 -15.57 -14.40 4.10
CA VAL A 85 -15.59 -13.89 5.49
C VAL A 85 -15.54 -12.37 5.49
N SER A 86 -16.06 -11.73 6.53
CA SER A 86 -16.15 -10.26 6.62
C SER A 86 -14.86 -9.58 7.09
N THR A 87 -13.91 -10.32 7.67
CA THR A 87 -12.65 -9.77 8.18
C THR A 87 -11.43 -10.55 7.69
N PRO A 88 -10.32 -9.87 7.37
CA PRO A 88 -9.11 -10.54 6.86
C PRO A 88 -8.42 -11.38 7.94
N MET A 89 -8.53 -10.98 9.20
CA MET A 89 -7.98 -11.68 10.36
C MET A 89 -8.99 -11.62 11.52
N ASP A 90 -8.87 -12.55 12.47
CA ASP A 90 -9.68 -12.53 13.69
C ASP A 90 -9.01 -11.63 14.73
N TYR A 91 -9.75 -10.65 15.24
CA TYR A 91 -9.26 -9.67 16.22
C TYR A 91 -8.92 -10.30 17.58
N ASN A 92 -9.60 -11.39 17.94
CA ASN A 92 -9.43 -12.05 19.23
C ASN A 92 -8.30 -13.09 19.22
N TYR A 93 -7.88 -13.52 18.03
CA TYR A 93 -6.87 -14.55 17.87
C TYR A 93 -5.52 -13.96 17.48
N LYS A 94 -4.61 -13.85 18.45
CA LYS A 94 -3.24 -13.40 18.19
C LYS A 94 -2.36 -14.57 17.77
N LEU A 95 -1.91 -14.55 16.51
CA LEU A 95 -0.96 -15.54 16.00
C LEU A 95 0.33 -15.55 16.82
N GLN A 96 0.81 -16.76 17.13
CA GLN A 96 2.02 -16.98 17.92
C GLN A 96 2.97 -17.93 17.20
N LYS A 97 4.26 -17.80 17.50
CA LYS A 97 5.27 -18.77 17.03
C LYS A 97 4.90 -20.18 17.47
N SER A 98 5.00 -21.13 16.55
CA SER A 98 4.71 -22.54 16.82
C SER A 98 5.63 -23.13 17.89
N THR A 99 5.03 -23.75 18.90
CA THR A 99 5.68 -24.62 19.88
C THR A 99 5.93 -25.99 19.25
N LYS A 100 7.08 -26.12 18.57
CA LYS A 100 7.80 -27.32 18.05
C LYS A 100 7.04 -28.40 17.24
N ASP A 101 5.79 -28.77 17.53
CA ASP A 101 5.09 -29.95 16.96
C ASP A 101 4.09 -29.66 15.83
N TYR A 102 3.85 -28.39 15.49
CA TYR A 102 2.84 -28.00 14.48
C TYR A 102 3.43 -27.35 13.22
N ARG A 103 4.66 -27.72 12.85
CA ARG A 103 5.33 -27.14 11.68
C ARG A 103 4.69 -27.62 10.38
N LEU A 104 4.55 -26.70 9.42
CA LEU A 104 4.19 -27.07 8.06
C LEU A 104 5.28 -27.94 7.45
N LYS A 105 4.87 -29.01 6.77
CA LYS A 105 5.76 -29.91 6.03
C LYS A 105 6.35 -29.22 4.80
N ASP A 106 5.52 -28.49 4.07
CA ASP A 106 5.94 -27.68 2.93
C ASP A 106 5.82 -26.18 3.26
N LEU A 107 6.98 -25.52 3.38
CA LEU A 107 7.08 -24.10 3.65
C LEU A 107 6.77 -23.25 2.40
N THR A 108 6.89 -23.85 1.22
CA THR A 108 6.79 -23.19 -0.08
C THR A 108 5.39 -22.63 -0.28
N ILE A 109 4.37 -23.42 0.02
CA ILE A 109 2.95 -23.03 -0.08
C ILE A 109 2.70 -21.74 0.72
N TYR A 110 3.15 -21.69 1.97
CA TYR A 110 2.96 -20.53 2.83
C TYR A 110 3.75 -19.31 2.32
N ARG A 111 5.03 -19.49 1.98
CA ARG A 111 5.89 -18.40 1.55
C ARG A 111 5.43 -17.79 0.23
N GLN A 112 5.03 -18.62 -0.72
CA GLN A 112 4.45 -18.18 -2.00
C GLN A 112 3.16 -17.41 -1.76
N LEU A 113 2.23 -17.95 -0.98
CA LEU A 113 0.96 -17.28 -0.69
C LEU A 113 1.18 -15.91 -0.02
N VAL A 114 2.02 -15.83 1.01
CA VAL A 114 2.34 -14.56 1.67
C VAL A 114 3.04 -13.59 0.71
N GLY A 115 3.94 -14.08 -0.15
CA GLY A 115 4.55 -13.27 -1.21
C GLY A 115 3.52 -12.68 -2.17
N LYS A 116 2.54 -13.47 -2.58
CA LYS A 116 1.43 -13.01 -3.43
C LYS A 116 0.55 -11.98 -2.74
N LEU A 117 0.22 -12.23 -1.46
CA LEU A 117 -0.54 -11.29 -0.64
C LEU A 117 0.22 -9.98 -0.41
N LEU A 118 1.55 -10.01 -0.25
CA LEU A 118 2.39 -8.81 -0.16
C LEU A 118 2.28 -7.97 -1.43
N TYR A 119 2.30 -8.59 -2.61
CA TYR A 119 2.11 -7.87 -3.86
C TYR A 119 0.71 -7.24 -3.99
N LEU A 120 -0.33 -7.92 -3.49
CA LEU A 120 -1.70 -7.39 -3.48
C LEU A 120 -1.86 -6.13 -2.60
N THR A 121 -0.98 -5.93 -1.62
CA THR A 121 -1.05 -4.74 -0.74
C THR A 121 -0.87 -3.42 -1.49
N PHE A 122 -0.39 -3.42 -2.75
CA PHE A 122 -0.32 -2.24 -3.61
C PHE A 122 -1.68 -1.66 -4.00
N THR A 123 -2.76 -2.43 -3.91
CA THR A 123 -4.13 -1.93 -4.15
C THR A 123 -5.10 -2.21 -3.01
N ARG A 124 -4.70 -3.02 -2.02
CA ARG A 124 -5.53 -3.47 -0.90
C ARG A 124 -4.98 -3.03 0.46
N PRO A 125 -5.15 -1.75 0.85
CA PRO A 125 -4.73 -1.26 2.16
C PRO A 125 -5.40 -2.01 3.33
N ASP A 126 -6.62 -2.48 3.12
CA ASP A 126 -7.46 -3.21 4.08
C ASP A 126 -6.86 -4.55 4.53
N VAL A 127 -5.99 -5.19 3.73
CA VAL A 127 -5.32 -6.44 4.12
C VAL A 127 -3.89 -6.22 4.63
N CYS A 128 -3.33 -5.01 4.55
CA CYS A 128 -1.94 -4.73 4.88
C CYS A 128 -1.53 -5.22 6.27
N TYR A 129 -2.38 -5.00 7.28
CA TYR A 129 -2.12 -5.48 8.64
C TYR A 129 -2.03 -7.01 8.70
N ALA A 130 -3.01 -7.73 8.14
CA ALA A 130 -3.03 -9.18 8.16
C ALA A 130 -1.81 -9.77 7.45
N VAL A 131 -1.45 -9.22 6.29
CA VAL A 131 -0.26 -9.64 5.53
C VAL A 131 1.02 -9.33 6.28
N GLN A 132 1.11 -8.16 6.92
CA GLN A 132 2.22 -7.80 7.79
C GLN A 132 2.39 -8.80 8.92
N VAL A 133 1.32 -9.24 9.60
CA VAL A 133 1.38 -10.26 10.64
C VAL A 133 1.87 -11.60 10.09
N LEU A 134 1.29 -12.08 8.98
CA LEU A 134 1.65 -13.34 8.35
C LEU A 134 3.14 -13.37 7.92
N SER A 135 3.66 -12.26 7.38
CA SER A 135 5.07 -12.17 6.97
C SER A 135 6.07 -12.38 8.11
N GLN A 136 5.66 -12.24 9.37
CA GLN A 136 6.55 -12.46 10.52
C GLN A 136 6.89 -13.93 10.74
N PHE A 137 6.15 -14.85 10.12
CA PHE A 137 6.26 -16.30 10.34
C PHE A 137 6.87 -17.04 9.15
N MET A 138 7.47 -16.34 8.19
CA MET A 138 8.05 -16.92 6.96
C MET A 138 9.17 -17.95 7.23
N ASP A 139 9.90 -17.82 8.33
CA ASP A 139 10.96 -18.76 8.72
C ASP A 139 10.38 -20.10 9.18
N LYS A 140 9.41 -20.06 10.11
CA LYS A 140 8.82 -21.24 10.78
C LYS A 140 7.29 -21.14 10.85
N PRO A 141 6.59 -21.25 9.71
CA PRO A 141 5.14 -21.22 9.67
C PRO A 141 4.52 -22.53 10.18
N SER A 142 3.26 -22.46 10.59
CA SER A 142 2.47 -23.56 11.16
C SER A 142 1.13 -23.68 10.43
N ASN A 143 0.40 -24.75 10.71
CA ASN A 143 -0.94 -24.94 10.14
C ASN A 143 -1.88 -23.76 10.47
N ASP A 144 -1.80 -23.18 11.66
CA ASP A 144 -2.60 -22.02 12.05
C ASP A 144 -2.24 -20.77 11.24
N HIS A 145 -0.95 -20.56 10.95
CA HIS A 145 -0.51 -19.47 10.08
C HIS A 145 -1.07 -19.65 8.66
N LEU A 146 -1.01 -20.87 8.11
CA LEU A 146 -1.54 -21.16 6.77
C LEU A 146 -3.07 -21.03 6.74
N ALA A 147 -3.78 -21.53 7.75
CA ALA A 147 -5.23 -21.37 7.89
C ALA A 147 -5.63 -19.89 7.93
N THR A 148 -4.82 -19.05 8.60
CA THR A 148 -5.05 -17.60 8.63
C THR A 148 -4.76 -16.94 7.29
N ALA A 149 -3.73 -17.38 6.55
CA ALA A 149 -3.49 -16.92 5.19
C ALA A 149 -4.65 -17.29 4.25
N PHE A 150 -5.21 -18.50 4.37
CA PHE A 150 -6.42 -18.89 3.64
C PHE A 150 -7.67 -18.10 4.07
N ARG A 151 -7.76 -17.68 5.34
CA ARG A 151 -8.81 -16.75 5.77
C ARG A 151 -8.72 -15.42 5.02
N VAL A 152 -7.51 -14.89 4.81
CA VAL A 152 -7.33 -13.67 4.00
C VAL A 152 -7.85 -13.89 2.57
N LEU A 153 -7.57 -15.03 1.94
CA LEU A 153 -8.13 -15.35 0.62
C LEU A 153 -9.67 -15.38 0.64
N ARG A 154 -10.27 -16.00 1.66
CA ARG A 154 -11.73 -16.01 1.83
C ARG A 154 -12.31 -14.59 2.03
N TYR A 155 -11.57 -13.69 2.68
CA TYR A 155 -11.97 -12.29 2.80
C TYR A 155 -11.93 -11.59 1.43
N LEU A 156 -10.81 -11.73 0.70
CA LEU A 156 -10.63 -11.17 -0.64
C LEU A 156 -11.72 -11.64 -1.61
N LYS A 157 -12.17 -12.88 -1.49
CA LYS A 157 -13.28 -13.43 -2.27
C LYS A 157 -14.58 -12.63 -2.14
N GLY A 158 -14.83 -11.98 -1.00
CA GLY A 158 -16.02 -11.17 -0.81
C GLY A 158 -16.10 -9.99 -1.79
N ALA A 159 -14.94 -9.44 -2.17
CA ALA A 159 -14.82 -8.33 -3.11
C ALA A 159 -13.48 -8.41 -3.87
N PRO A 160 -13.38 -9.26 -4.91
CA PRO A 160 -12.11 -9.49 -5.60
C PRO A 160 -11.66 -8.27 -6.41
N GLY A 161 -12.61 -7.45 -6.89
CA GLY A 161 -12.33 -6.21 -7.62
C GLY A 161 -12.20 -4.96 -6.74
N GLN A 162 -12.20 -5.11 -5.41
CA GLN A 162 -11.94 -3.97 -4.53
C GLN A 162 -10.50 -3.49 -4.73
N GLY A 163 -10.30 -2.18 -4.69
CA GLY A 163 -9.01 -1.54 -4.91
C GLY A 163 -9.04 -0.08 -4.49
N LEU A 164 -8.22 0.73 -5.13
CA LEU A 164 -8.11 2.17 -4.90
C LEU A 164 -9.07 2.93 -5.80
N LEU A 165 -9.56 4.05 -5.28
CA LEU A 165 -10.35 5.01 -6.02
C LEU A 165 -9.71 6.39 -5.85
N LEU A 166 -9.17 6.92 -6.94
CA LEU A 166 -8.52 8.21 -7.01
C LEU A 166 -9.47 9.20 -7.69
N HIS A 167 -9.59 10.40 -7.15
CA HIS A 167 -10.38 11.47 -7.72
C HIS A 167 -9.56 12.24 -8.78
N SER A 168 -10.17 12.50 -9.94
CA SER A 168 -9.52 13.28 -11.01
C SER A 168 -9.37 14.76 -10.65
N GLN A 169 -10.29 15.28 -9.83
CA GLN A 169 -10.24 16.65 -9.32
C GLN A 169 -9.74 16.62 -7.87
N SER A 170 -8.61 17.29 -7.63
CA SER A 170 -8.05 17.47 -6.30
C SER A 170 -7.12 18.67 -6.28
N ASN A 171 -7.04 19.39 -5.16
CA ASN A 171 -5.98 20.39 -4.94
C ASN A 171 -4.63 19.72 -4.57
N LEU A 172 -4.59 18.39 -4.56
CA LEU A 172 -3.40 17.57 -4.32
C LEU A 172 -2.70 17.91 -2.99
N GLN A 173 -3.47 18.35 -2.00
CA GLN A 173 -2.98 18.64 -0.66
C GLN A 173 -2.76 17.33 0.11
N ILE A 174 -1.58 17.21 0.72
CA ILE A 174 -1.24 16.03 1.53
C ILE A 174 -1.96 16.10 2.87
N GLN A 175 -2.58 14.99 3.25
CA GLN A 175 -3.07 14.72 4.61
C GLN A 175 -2.60 13.35 5.04
N ALA A 176 -2.22 13.19 6.31
CA ALA A 176 -1.70 11.92 6.81
C ALA A 176 -2.34 11.55 8.14
N TYR A 177 -2.54 10.25 8.33
CA TYR A 177 -3.02 9.66 9.57
C TYR A 177 -1.97 8.66 10.02
N SER A 178 -1.60 8.71 11.30
CA SER A 178 -0.70 7.75 11.94
C SER A 178 -1.36 7.16 13.17
N ASP A 179 -1.15 5.87 13.37
CA ASP A 179 -1.65 5.11 14.50
C ASP A 179 -0.62 4.04 14.92
N SER A 180 -0.68 3.58 16.17
CA SER A 180 0.15 2.48 16.63
C SER A 180 -0.57 1.53 17.58
N ASP A 181 -0.46 0.24 17.29
CA ASP A 181 -0.94 -0.81 18.21
C ASP A 181 0.18 -1.19 19.18
N TRP A 182 0.15 -0.61 20.39
CA TRP A 182 1.22 -0.72 21.38
C TRP A 182 1.40 -2.15 21.90
N ALA A 183 2.64 -2.64 21.81
CA ALA A 183 3.03 -3.97 22.29
C ALA A 183 2.12 -5.10 21.79
N SER A 184 1.59 -4.97 20.58
CA SER A 184 0.59 -5.87 20.03
C SER A 184 1.11 -7.27 19.74
N CYS A 185 2.38 -7.39 19.33
CA CYS A 185 3.02 -8.67 19.06
C CYS A 185 3.25 -9.45 20.37
N PRO A 186 2.58 -10.62 20.58
CA PRO A 186 2.73 -11.39 21.81
C PRO A 186 4.18 -11.86 22.03
N ASN A 187 4.87 -12.22 20.94
CA ASN A 187 6.20 -12.81 21.01
C ASN A 187 7.32 -11.81 21.29
N THR A 188 7.22 -10.58 20.78
CA THR A 188 8.31 -9.58 20.92
C THR A 188 7.91 -8.34 21.71
N ARG A 189 6.62 -8.20 22.05
CA ARG A 189 6.05 -6.98 22.67
C ARG A 189 6.35 -5.69 21.90
N LYS A 190 6.67 -5.80 20.60
CA LYS A 190 6.88 -4.65 19.72
C LYS A 190 5.55 -4.18 19.18
N SER A 191 5.40 -2.87 19.09
CA SER A 191 4.20 -2.23 18.54
C SER A 191 4.15 -2.37 17.01
N VAL A 192 2.99 -2.15 16.43
CA VAL A 192 2.79 -2.06 14.98
C VAL A 192 2.38 -0.64 14.62
N THR A 193 3.18 0.02 13.78
CA THR A 193 2.87 1.33 13.20
C THR A 193 1.97 1.14 11.99
N GLY A 194 0.86 1.87 11.96
CA GLY A 194 -0.01 2.05 10.80
C GLY A 194 0.05 3.50 10.32
N TYR A 195 0.06 3.71 9.01
CA TYR A 195 -0.22 5.03 8.45
C TYR A 195 -1.01 4.96 7.15
N ALA A 196 -1.71 6.05 6.86
CA ALA A 196 -2.37 6.30 5.58
C ALA A 196 -2.19 7.77 5.19
N LEU A 197 -1.63 7.99 4.00
CA LEU A 197 -1.44 9.29 3.38
C LEU A 197 -2.43 9.44 2.22
N PHE A 198 -3.01 10.62 2.16
CA PHE A 198 -4.01 11.01 1.20
C PHE A 198 -3.56 12.26 0.44
N LEU A 199 -3.89 12.29 -0.85
CA LEU A 199 -4.06 13.52 -1.60
C LEU A 199 -5.55 13.86 -1.54
N GLU A 200 -5.91 14.71 -0.58
CA GLU A 200 -7.29 15.00 -0.20
C GLU A 200 -8.15 13.74 0.04
N ASN A 201 -8.99 13.38 -0.93
CA ASN A 201 -9.93 12.25 -0.83
C ASN A 201 -9.35 10.94 -1.39
N SER A 202 -8.12 10.95 -1.89
CA SER A 202 -7.50 9.81 -2.57
C SER A 202 -6.34 9.27 -1.74
N MET A 203 -6.44 8.02 -1.26
CA MET A 203 -5.35 7.37 -0.54
C MET A 203 -4.24 6.98 -1.53
N VAL A 204 -3.01 7.42 -1.26
CA VAL A 204 -1.88 7.25 -2.19
C VAL A 204 -0.69 6.50 -1.60
N SER A 205 -0.54 6.50 -0.27
CA SER A 205 0.48 5.70 0.42
C SER A 205 -0.06 5.20 1.74
N TRP A 206 0.26 3.97 2.10
CA TRP A 206 -0.19 3.34 3.34
C TRP A 206 0.78 2.26 3.75
N LYS A 207 0.77 1.91 5.05
CA LYS A 207 1.64 0.85 5.56
C LYS A 207 1.13 0.34 6.90
N ALA A 208 1.33 -0.95 7.12
CA ALA A 208 1.37 -1.55 8.45
C ALA A 208 2.76 -2.15 8.64
N LYS A 209 3.45 -1.82 9.73
CA LYS A 209 4.81 -2.30 10.00
C LYS A 209 5.10 -2.43 11.48
N LYS A 210 5.59 -3.60 11.89
CA LYS A 210 6.12 -3.80 13.24
C LYS A 210 7.33 -2.88 13.48
N GLN A 211 7.32 -2.17 14.60
CA GLN A 211 8.41 -1.30 15.01
C GLN A 211 9.69 -2.10 15.29
N SER A 212 10.85 -1.48 15.11
CA SER A 212 12.15 -2.13 15.32
C SER A 212 12.50 -2.30 16.80
N VAL A 213 12.01 -1.40 17.66
CA VAL A 213 12.29 -1.36 19.10
C VAL A 213 10.98 -1.58 19.89
N VAL A 214 11.10 -2.10 21.11
CA VAL A 214 9.98 -2.22 22.05
C VAL A 214 9.74 -0.85 22.70
N ALA A 215 8.57 -0.27 22.45
CA ALA A 215 8.14 0.96 23.12
C ALA A 215 7.72 0.68 24.56
N ARG A 216 8.12 1.54 25.49
CA ARG A 216 7.81 1.41 26.92
C ARG A 216 6.45 2.00 27.30
N SER A 217 5.85 2.79 26.43
CA SER A 217 4.51 3.34 26.60
C SER A 217 3.78 3.43 25.25
N SER A 218 2.46 3.57 25.29
CA SER A 218 1.66 3.89 24.11
C SER A 218 2.10 5.23 23.49
N VAL A 219 2.42 6.22 24.31
CA VAL A 219 2.92 7.53 23.85
C VAL A 219 4.20 7.40 23.03
N GLU A 220 5.16 6.58 23.48
CA GLU A 220 6.39 6.34 22.72
C GLU A 220 6.12 5.60 21.41
N ALA A 221 5.21 4.63 21.42
CA ALA A 221 4.82 3.89 20.22
C ALA A 221 4.18 4.82 19.17
N GLU A 222 3.28 5.70 19.60
CA GLU A 222 2.61 6.69 18.76
C GLU A 222 3.60 7.70 18.21
N TYR A 223 4.48 8.23 19.07
CA TYR A 223 5.50 9.19 18.64
C TYR A 223 6.45 8.60 17.58
N ARG A 224 6.83 7.33 17.70
CA ARG A 224 7.58 6.60 16.67
C ARG A 224 6.78 6.41 15.39
N SER A 225 5.48 6.20 15.50
CA SER A 225 4.56 6.08 14.36
C SER A 225 4.46 7.39 13.59
N MET A 226 4.29 8.51 14.31
CA MET A 226 4.32 9.87 13.76
C MET A 226 5.66 10.15 13.06
N ALA A 227 6.79 9.82 13.68
CA ALA A 227 8.11 10.01 13.07
C ALA A 227 8.26 9.24 11.75
N THR A 228 7.81 7.98 11.70
CA THR A 228 7.83 7.16 10.47
C THR A 228 6.93 7.77 9.39
N THR A 229 5.76 8.25 9.78
CA THR A 229 4.78 8.88 8.87
C THR A 229 5.30 10.21 8.34
N SER A 230 6.00 11.00 9.16
CA SER A 230 6.67 12.24 8.74
C SER A 230 7.74 12.00 7.67
N CYS A 231 8.52 10.92 7.77
CA CYS A 231 9.47 10.55 6.72
C CYS A 231 8.75 10.28 5.38
N GLU A 232 7.63 9.57 5.41
CA GLU A 232 6.82 9.30 4.22
C GLU A 232 6.21 10.59 3.64
N ILE A 233 5.73 11.50 4.51
CA ILE A 233 5.22 12.81 4.09
C ILE A 233 6.31 13.60 3.35
N ILE A 234 7.53 13.63 3.91
CA ILE A 234 8.65 14.35 3.29
C ILE A 234 8.97 13.74 1.92
N TRP A 235 9.01 12.40 1.82
CA TRP A 235 9.23 11.72 0.56
C TRP A 235 8.15 12.06 -0.47
N LEU A 236 6.87 11.98 -0.10
CA LEU A 236 5.75 12.29 -0.99
C LEU A 236 5.76 13.77 -1.40
N LYS A 237 6.08 14.69 -0.49
CA LYS A 237 6.22 16.12 -0.79
C LYS A 237 7.30 16.36 -1.84
N SER A 238 8.45 15.70 -1.73
CA SER A 238 9.53 15.80 -2.71
C SER A 238 9.10 15.25 -4.08
N LEU A 239 8.44 14.09 -4.10
CA LEU A 239 7.91 13.50 -5.34
C LEU A 239 6.90 14.43 -6.04
N LEU A 240 5.99 15.05 -5.29
CA LEU A 240 5.06 16.03 -5.84
C LEU A 240 5.78 17.26 -6.40
N ALA A 241 6.86 17.72 -5.76
CA ALA A 241 7.67 18.83 -6.26
C ALA A 241 8.34 18.48 -7.60
N GLU A 242 8.79 17.24 -7.81
CA GLU A 242 9.30 16.77 -9.11
C GLU A 242 8.22 16.76 -10.20
N PHE A 243 6.95 16.58 -9.80
CA PHE A 243 5.78 16.73 -10.66
C PHE A 243 5.33 18.20 -10.84
N GLY A 244 6.06 19.17 -10.29
CA GLY A 244 5.70 20.59 -10.37
C GLY A 244 4.59 21.02 -9.41
N ILE A 245 4.22 20.16 -8.45
CA ILE A 245 3.17 20.41 -7.47
C ILE A 245 3.82 20.82 -6.14
N CYS A 246 3.89 22.13 -5.91
CA CYS A 246 4.47 22.69 -4.69
C CYS A 246 3.47 22.67 -3.53
N GLN A 247 3.81 21.96 -2.46
CA GLN A 247 3.08 22.05 -1.19
C GLN A 247 3.51 23.31 -0.42
N THR A 248 2.74 24.38 -0.55
CA THR A 248 3.00 25.69 0.10
C THR A 248 2.53 25.74 1.56
N ASN A 249 1.47 25.00 1.88
CA ASN A 249 0.87 24.99 3.21
C ASN A 249 1.52 23.93 4.11
N ALA A 250 1.36 24.12 5.43
CA ALA A 250 1.71 23.10 6.41
C ALA A 250 0.87 21.82 6.18
N ILE A 251 1.53 20.68 6.14
CA ILE A 251 0.90 19.37 5.94
C ILE A 251 0.33 18.89 7.27
N LYS A 252 -0.93 18.44 7.25
CA LYS A 252 -1.60 17.94 8.46
C LYS A 252 -1.28 16.47 8.70
N LEU A 253 -0.71 16.16 9.87
CA LEU A 253 -0.54 14.82 10.40
C LEU A 253 -1.48 14.64 11.59
N TYR A 254 -2.41 13.69 11.49
CA TYR A 254 -3.35 13.33 12.52
C TYR A 254 -2.86 12.12 13.31
N CYS A 255 -2.91 12.22 14.64
CA CYS A 255 -2.68 11.17 15.61
C CYS A 255 -3.73 11.35 16.72
N ASP A 256 -4.20 10.26 17.31
CA ASP A 256 -5.23 10.27 18.35
C ASP A 256 -4.66 10.44 19.77
N ASN A 257 -3.35 10.25 19.95
CA ASN A 257 -2.68 10.35 21.23
C ASN A 257 -2.22 11.77 21.57
N GLN A 258 -2.95 12.42 22.49
CA GLN A 258 -2.69 13.80 22.91
C GLN A 258 -1.28 14.05 23.46
N PHE A 259 -0.71 13.09 24.20
CA PHE A 259 0.64 13.24 24.75
C PHE A 259 1.71 13.15 23.67
N ALA A 260 1.55 12.25 22.69
CA ALA A 260 2.46 12.17 21.55
C ALA A 260 2.44 13.47 20.73
N ILE A 261 1.24 14.02 20.51
CA ILE A 261 1.05 15.32 19.85
C ILE A 261 1.73 16.43 20.65
N TYR A 262 1.59 16.46 21.97
CA TYR A 262 2.23 17.47 22.82
C TYR A 262 3.76 17.42 22.71
N ILE A 263 4.34 16.21 22.78
CA ILE A 263 5.79 16.01 22.61
C ILE A 263 6.26 16.52 21.26
N SER A 264 5.54 16.20 20.17
CA SER A 264 5.91 16.61 18.81
C SER A 264 5.87 18.12 18.56
N LYS A 265 5.15 18.88 19.38
CA LYS A 265 5.02 20.34 19.25
C LYS A 265 6.10 21.10 20.01
N ASN A 266 6.82 20.43 20.91
CA ASN A 266 7.76 21.09 21.80
C ASN A 266 9.20 20.78 21.37
N PRO A 267 9.92 21.76 20.79
CA PRO A 267 11.25 21.55 20.24
C PRO A 267 12.31 21.19 21.28
N MET A 268 12.04 21.39 22.58
CA MET A 268 12.96 20.99 23.65
C MET A 268 13.09 19.48 23.83
N PHE A 269 12.18 18.68 23.25
CA PHE A 269 12.20 17.22 23.33
C PHE A 269 12.83 16.54 22.10
N HIS A 270 13.53 17.29 21.25
CA HIS A 270 14.13 16.84 19.98
C HIS A 270 15.61 17.17 19.93
#